data_AF-A0A0E0LQY5-F1
#
_entry.id   AF-A0A0E0LQY5-F1
#
_cell.length_a   1.000
_cell.length_b   1.000
_cell.length_c   1.000
_cell.angle_alpha   90.00
_cell.angle_beta   90.00
_cell.angle_gamma   90.00
#
_symmetry.space_group_name_H-M   'P 1'
#
loop_
_entity.id
_entity.type
_entity.pdbx_description
1 polymer ?
#
loop_
_entity_poly.entity_id
_entity_poly.type
_entity_poly.pdbx_seq_one_letter_code
_entity_poly.pdbx_strand_id
1 'polypeptide(L)'
;MAQLIALSHVEIIASCSNILYLNSTSKWYRLKDHKEKLPPRSQLPYSEKPHEGIYVLTNTTRYGSIGGSSVVLGPRAWDHYHGTFLKADELVRQSNKKPLTSGDSPALAVPVVGISEPLRFPQLQKWILDNCTAASSSGVMVPYEYTKHFTNWGDLSTAIFSGKLSEKLKAYTLE
;
A
#
# COMPACT_ATOMS: atom_id res chain seq x y z
N MET A 1 -13.14 -8.36 -2.93
CA MET A 1 -13.43 -7.61 -4.17
C MET A 1 -12.23 -6.69 -4.39
N ALA A 2 -11.47 -6.87 -5.47
CA ALA A 2 -10.30 -6.02 -5.75
C ALA A 2 -10.75 -4.79 -6.55
N GLN A 3 -10.24 -3.61 -6.22
CA GLN A 3 -10.47 -2.38 -6.98
C GLN A 3 -9.21 -2.03 -7.79
N LEU A 4 -9.39 -1.80 -9.09
CA LEU A 4 -8.36 -1.28 -9.97
C LEU A 4 -8.37 0.24 -9.89
N ILE A 5 -7.22 0.84 -9.57
CA ILE A 5 -7.03 2.29 -9.63
C ILE A 5 -5.96 2.56 -10.67
N ALA A 6 -6.38 3.12 -11.81
CA ALA A 6 -5.51 3.51 -12.89
C ALA A 6 -5.00 4.94 -12.65
N LEU A 7 -3.71 5.07 -12.34
CA LEU A 7 -2.98 6.31 -12.56
C LEU A 7 -2.32 6.18 -13.94
N SER A 8 -2.19 7.28 -14.67
CA SER A 8 -1.95 7.31 -16.14
C SER A 8 -0.87 6.36 -16.69
N HIS A 9 0.07 5.88 -15.87
CA HIS A 9 1.09 4.90 -16.23
C HIS A 9 1.43 3.86 -15.13
N VAL A 10 0.71 3.85 -14.01
CA VAL A 10 0.92 2.88 -12.91
C VAL A 10 -0.44 2.43 -12.42
N GLU A 11 -0.71 1.14 -12.55
CA GLU A 11 -1.97 0.57 -12.08
C GLU A 11 -1.76 -0.09 -10.72
N ILE A 12 -2.65 0.21 -9.79
CA ILE A 12 -2.67 -0.40 -8.47
C ILE A 12 -3.84 -1.35 -8.43
N ILE A 13 -3.58 -2.59 -8.02
CA ILE A 13 -4.63 -3.49 -7.59
C ILE A 13 -4.59 -3.60 -6.10
N ALA A 14 -5.54 -2.93 -5.45
CA ALA A 14 -5.80 -3.11 -4.05
C ALA A 14 -6.82 -4.24 -3.89
N SER A 15 -6.37 -5.36 -3.33
CA SER A 15 -7.24 -6.32 -2.68
C SER A 15 -7.46 -5.88 -1.23
N CYS A 16 -8.60 -6.23 -0.64
CA CYS A 16 -8.99 -5.88 0.73
C CYS A 16 -7.93 -6.25 1.79
N SER A 17 -6.93 -7.08 1.44
CA SER A 17 -5.84 -7.49 2.32
C SER A 17 -4.44 -7.18 1.78
N ASN A 18 -4.27 -6.79 0.52
CA ASN A 18 -2.95 -6.72 -0.13
C ASN A 18 -2.93 -5.74 -1.32
N ILE A 19 -1.83 -5.01 -1.50
CA ILE A 19 -1.58 -4.23 -2.71
C ILE A 19 -0.66 -4.99 -3.66
N LEU A 20 -1.09 -5.10 -4.91
CA LEU A 20 -0.29 -5.47 -6.06
C LEU A 20 0.00 -4.21 -6.89
N TYR A 21 1.23 -4.11 -7.38
CA TYR A 21 1.68 -2.97 -8.15
C TYR A 21 1.96 -3.43 -9.59
N LEU A 22 1.31 -2.81 -10.56
CA LEU A 22 1.62 -2.94 -11.98
C LEU A 22 2.34 -1.68 -12.43
N ASN A 23 3.52 -1.84 -13.02
CA ASN A 23 4.19 -0.73 -13.67
C ASN A 23 3.77 -0.59 -15.14
N SER A 24 4.17 0.52 -15.76
CA SER A 24 3.92 0.84 -17.17
C SER A 24 4.43 -0.19 -18.18
N THR A 25 5.37 -1.06 -17.80
CA THR A 25 5.92 -2.11 -18.69
C THR A 25 5.14 -3.42 -18.62
N SER A 26 3.92 -3.42 -18.05
CA SER A 26 3.11 -4.62 -17.85
C SER A 26 3.81 -5.70 -16.99
N LYS A 27 4.67 -5.27 -16.06
CA LYS A 27 5.40 -6.14 -15.13
C LYS A 27 4.83 -5.96 -13.73
N TRP A 28 4.41 -7.08 -13.14
CA TRP A 28 3.88 -7.15 -11.79
C TRP A 28 5.01 -7.19 -10.76
N TYR A 29 4.89 -6.37 -9.72
CA TYR A 29 5.74 -6.45 -8.53
C TYR A 29 4.90 -6.99 -7.38
N ARG A 30 5.21 -8.22 -6.98
CA ARG A 30 4.48 -8.98 -5.95
C ARG A 30 5.34 -9.12 -4.71
N LEU A 31 4.76 -8.88 -3.53
CA LEU A 31 5.41 -9.15 -2.24
C LEU A 31 5.53 -10.66 -1.99
N LYS A 32 6.61 -11.12 -1.34
CA LYS A 32 6.95 -12.57 -1.26
C LYS A 32 5.88 -13.44 -0.58
N ASP A 33 5.12 -12.88 0.35
CA ASP A 33 4.10 -13.57 1.12
C ASP A 33 2.68 -13.31 0.61
N HIS A 34 2.55 -12.53 -0.46
CA HIS A 34 1.29 -12.39 -1.17
C HIS A 34 0.89 -13.75 -1.74
N LYS A 35 -0.33 -14.22 -1.49
CA LYS A 35 -0.83 -15.55 -1.92
C LYS A 35 -1.95 -15.48 -2.95
N GLU A 36 -2.55 -14.31 -3.18
CA GLU A 36 -3.68 -14.20 -4.09
C GLU A 36 -3.24 -14.43 -5.54
N LYS A 37 -4.20 -14.87 -6.36
CA LYS A 37 -3.98 -15.04 -7.79
C LYS A 37 -3.90 -13.65 -8.44
N LEU A 38 -2.98 -13.49 -9.38
CA LEU A 38 -2.98 -12.30 -10.23
C LEU A 38 -4.29 -12.23 -11.03
N PRO A 39 -4.72 -11.02 -11.43
CA PRO A 39 -5.89 -10.87 -12.26
C PRO A 39 -5.77 -11.68 -13.56
N PRO A 40 -6.90 -12.11 -14.13
CA PRO A 40 -6.92 -12.69 -15.46
C PRO A 40 -6.30 -11.75 -16.49
N ARG A 41 -5.50 -12.30 -17.42
CA ARG A 41 -4.89 -11.54 -18.51
C ARG A 41 -5.88 -10.87 -19.46
N SER A 42 -7.11 -11.38 -19.49
CA SER A 42 -8.23 -10.77 -20.21
C SER A 42 -8.66 -9.42 -19.63
N GLN A 43 -8.36 -9.16 -18.35
CA GLN A 43 -8.61 -7.87 -17.71
C GLN A 43 -7.37 -6.98 -17.77
N LEU A 44 -6.18 -7.55 -17.56
CA LEU A 44 -4.92 -6.82 -17.51
C LEU A 44 -3.79 -7.59 -18.22
N PRO A 45 -3.20 -7.05 -19.30
CA PRO A 45 -2.14 -7.75 -20.03
C PRO A 45 -0.84 -7.84 -19.22
N TYR A 46 -0.22 -9.03 -19.16
CA TYR A 46 1.16 -9.23 -18.65
C TYR A 46 1.76 -10.53 -19.20
N SER A 47 3.09 -10.67 -19.13
CA SER A 47 3.81 -11.91 -19.48
C SER A 47 3.79 -12.91 -18.33
N GLU A 48 3.55 -14.20 -18.60
CA GLU A 48 3.63 -15.26 -17.59
C GLU A 48 5.05 -15.79 -17.41
N LYS A 49 5.98 -15.39 -18.28
CA LYS A 49 7.36 -15.83 -18.18
C LYS A 49 7.97 -15.29 -16.88
N PRO A 50 8.63 -16.14 -16.07
CA PRO A 50 9.30 -15.73 -14.85
C PRO A 50 10.25 -14.56 -15.13
N HIS A 51 10.24 -13.55 -14.26
CA HIS A 51 11.10 -12.36 -14.34
C HIS A 51 10.83 -11.41 -15.53
N GLU A 52 9.98 -11.78 -16.49
CA GLU A 52 9.54 -10.88 -17.57
C GLU A 52 8.27 -10.12 -17.19
N GLY A 53 7.20 -10.82 -16.80
CA GLY A 53 5.94 -10.15 -16.42
C GLY A 53 5.59 -10.21 -14.94
N ILE A 54 6.32 -10.99 -14.14
CA ILE A 54 6.15 -11.04 -12.69
C ILE A 54 7.52 -11.04 -12.01
N TYR A 55 7.70 -10.09 -11.09
CA TYR A 55 8.85 -10.00 -10.20
C TYR A 55 8.41 -10.12 -8.75
N VAL A 56 9.04 -11.05 -8.01
CA VAL A 56 8.77 -11.24 -6.59
C VAL A 56 9.75 -10.40 -5.77
N LEU A 57 9.22 -9.38 -5.11
CA LEU A 57 9.93 -8.57 -4.12
C LEU A 57 10.22 -9.41 -2.87
N THR A 58 11.38 -9.19 -2.27
CA THR A 58 11.80 -9.84 -1.02
C THR A 58 11.02 -9.36 0.20
N ASN A 59 10.28 -8.26 0.05
CA ASN A 59 9.46 -7.62 1.08
C ASN A 59 8.18 -8.40 1.33
N THR A 60 7.70 -8.37 2.58
CA THR A 60 6.41 -8.92 2.99
C THR A 60 5.31 -7.86 2.98
N THR A 61 4.05 -8.27 3.12
CA THR A 61 2.88 -7.37 3.29
C THR A 61 2.84 -6.65 4.64
N ARG A 62 3.73 -7.00 5.58
CA ARG A 62 3.85 -6.30 6.88
C ARG A 62 4.30 -4.84 6.70
N TYR A 63 3.66 -3.90 7.40
CA TYR A 63 4.00 -2.47 7.34
C TYR A 63 5.48 -2.18 7.57
N GLY A 64 6.12 -2.83 8.57
CA GLY A 64 7.56 -2.67 8.81
C GLY A 64 8.45 -3.11 7.64
N SER A 65 7.96 -3.98 6.76
CA SER A 65 8.71 -4.43 5.58
C SER A 65 8.54 -3.53 4.36
N ILE A 66 7.51 -2.70 4.31
CA ILE A 66 7.23 -1.76 3.20
C ILE A 66 7.46 -0.30 3.59
N GLY A 67 7.80 -0.03 4.86
CA GLY A 67 7.99 1.32 5.40
C GLY A 67 6.68 2.03 5.76
N GLY A 68 5.66 1.29 6.17
CA GLY A 68 4.31 1.81 6.45
C GLY A 68 4.07 2.41 7.84
N SER A 69 5.09 2.50 8.70
CA SER A 69 4.94 3.00 10.08
C SER A 69 5.02 4.51 10.22
N SER A 70 5.69 5.18 9.29
CA SER A 70 5.89 6.64 9.29
C SER A 70 5.88 7.11 7.84
N VAL A 71 4.68 7.40 7.33
CA VAL A 71 4.48 7.76 5.93
C VAL A 71 4.06 9.22 5.86
N VAL A 72 4.78 10.00 5.06
CA VAL A 72 4.40 11.34 4.64
C VAL A 72 3.55 11.21 3.38
N LEU A 73 2.35 11.80 3.41
CA LEU A 73 1.41 11.83 2.29
C LEU A 73 1.23 13.25 1.76
N GLY A 74 0.92 13.36 0.47
CA GLY A 74 0.74 14.62 -0.24
C GLY A 74 1.14 14.47 -1.72
N PRO A 75 0.97 15.52 -2.54
CA PRO A 75 1.24 15.45 -3.98
C PRO A 75 2.64 14.90 -4.32
N ARG A 76 3.68 15.36 -3.62
CA ARG A 76 5.06 14.88 -3.81
C ARG A 76 5.26 13.41 -3.48
N ALA A 77 4.52 12.87 -2.51
CA ALA A 77 4.58 11.45 -2.16
C ALA A 77 4.02 10.59 -3.30
N TRP A 78 2.94 11.05 -3.93
CA TRP A 78 2.36 10.41 -5.12
C TRP A 78 3.27 10.50 -6.34
N ASP A 79 3.89 11.66 -6.58
CA ASP A 79 4.87 11.83 -7.65
C ASP A 79 6.09 10.92 -7.45
N HIS A 80 6.61 10.85 -6.21
CA HIS A 80 7.71 9.97 -5.86
C HIS A 80 7.34 8.50 -6.04
N TYR A 81 6.18 8.09 -5.55
CA TYR A 81 5.61 6.76 -5.77
C TYR A 81 5.58 6.41 -7.26
N HIS A 82 4.93 7.27 -8.06
CA HIS A 82 4.74 7.06 -9.48
C HIS A 82 6.09 6.96 -10.22
N GLY A 83 6.98 7.93 -10.02
CA GLY A 83 8.30 7.95 -10.63
C GLY A 83 9.19 6.77 -10.21
N THR A 84 9.08 6.32 -8.97
CA THR A 84 9.81 5.15 -8.47
C THR A 84 9.31 3.86 -9.12
N PHE A 85 8.00 3.70 -9.28
CA PHE A 85 7.43 2.51 -9.92
C PHE A 85 7.69 2.43 -11.42
N LEU A 86 7.74 3.57 -12.11
CA LEU A 86 8.21 3.62 -13.51
C LEU A 86 9.66 3.10 -13.65
N LYS A 87 10.48 3.27 -12.62
CA LYS A 87 11.89 2.84 -12.59
C LYS A 87 12.11 1.53 -11.82
N ALA A 88 11.04 0.84 -11.41
CA ALA A 88 11.14 -0.31 -10.51
C ALA A 88 12.04 -1.43 -11.06
N ASP A 89 12.02 -1.66 -12.38
CA ASP A 89 12.83 -2.70 -13.02
C ASP A 89 14.33 -2.39 -12.93
N GLU A 90 14.69 -1.13 -13.21
CA GLU A 90 16.07 -0.65 -13.08
C GLU A 90 16.55 -0.72 -11.62
N LEU A 91 15.73 -0.25 -10.68
CA LEU A 91 16.03 -0.26 -9.25
C LEU A 91 16.25 -1.70 -8.74
N VAL A 92 15.43 -2.64 -9.20
CA VAL A 92 15.58 -4.06 -8.91
C VAL A 92 16.88 -4.61 -9.47
N ARG A 93 17.19 -4.32 -10.75
CA ARG A 93 18.40 -4.80 -11.42
C ARG A 93 19.68 -4.25 -10.78
N GLN A 94 19.64 -3.01 -10.30
CA GLN A 94 20.73 -2.35 -9.56
C GLN A 94 20.78 -2.74 -8.08
N SER A 95 19.86 -3.57 -7.58
CA SER A 95 19.69 -3.88 -6.16
C SER A 95 19.46 -2.65 -5.27
N ASN A 96 19.05 -1.52 -5.84
CA ASN A 96 18.76 -0.27 -5.11
C ASN A 96 17.28 -0.21 -4.70
N LYS A 97 16.92 -0.95 -3.65
CA LYS A 97 15.53 -1.05 -3.17
C LYS A 97 15.14 0.02 -2.15
N LYS A 98 16.05 0.93 -1.80
CA LYS A 98 15.78 1.99 -0.80
C LYS A 98 14.57 2.85 -1.17
N PRO A 99 14.41 3.35 -2.41
CA PRO A 99 13.23 4.16 -2.78
C PRO A 99 11.89 3.42 -2.65
N LEU A 100 11.91 2.08 -2.74
CA LEU A 100 10.71 1.27 -2.60
C LEU A 100 10.26 1.13 -1.12
N THR A 101 11.20 1.20 -0.17
CA THR A 101 10.99 0.65 1.19
C THR A 101 11.44 1.56 2.33
N SER A 102 12.10 2.69 2.02
CA SER A 102 12.74 3.55 3.01
C SER A 102 12.57 5.02 2.67
N GLY A 103 12.76 5.89 3.66
CA GLY A 103 12.51 7.32 3.57
C GLY A 103 11.12 7.71 4.06
N ASP A 104 10.77 8.98 3.90
CA ASP A 104 9.53 9.55 4.44
C ASP A 104 8.28 9.10 3.66
N SER A 105 8.42 8.78 2.38
CA SER A 105 7.31 8.32 1.52
C SER A 105 7.71 7.09 0.70
N PRO A 106 7.94 5.91 1.33
CA PRO A 106 8.35 4.72 0.60
C PRO A 106 7.32 4.34 -0.46
N ALA A 107 7.76 4.09 -1.69
CA ALA A 107 6.83 3.85 -2.80
C ALA A 107 5.87 2.66 -2.53
N LEU A 108 6.32 1.61 -1.84
CA LEU A 108 5.42 0.51 -1.46
C LEU A 108 4.37 0.95 -0.41
N ALA A 109 4.72 1.81 0.54
CA ALA A 109 3.80 2.22 1.60
C ALA A 109 2.75 3.25 1.15
N VAL A 110 3.10 4.16 0.24
CA VAL A 110 2.23 5.28 -0.17
C VAL A 110 0.82 4.84 -0.58
N PRO A 111 0.60 3.90 -1.51
CA PRO A 111 -0.76 3.50 -1.86
C PRO A 111 -1.44 2.64 -0.79
N VAL A 112 -0.69 1.96 0.07
CA VAL A 112 -1.25 1.24 1.23
C VAL A 112 -1.92 2.23 2.16
N VAL A 113 -1.16 3.22 2.60
CA VAL A 113 -1.63 4.22 3.59
C VAL A 113 -2.51 5.29 2.95
N GLY A 114 -2.32 5.60 1.67
CA GLY A 114 -3.04 6.64 0.95
C GLY A 114 -4.33 6.17 0.25
N ILE A 115 -4.53 4.86 0.08
CA ILE A 115 -5.73 4.29 -0.57
C ILE A 115 -6.35 3.19 0.27
N SER A 116 -5.60 2.12 0.56
CA SER A 116 -6.17 0.92 1.17
C SER A 116 -6.62 1.14 2.62
N GLU A 117 -5.80 1.80 3.45
CA GLU A 117 -6.19 2.08 4.84
C GLU A 117 -7.35 3.07 4.96
N PRO A 118 -7.43 4.16 4.18
CA PRO A 118 -8.58 5.06 4.17
C PRO A 118 -9.92 4.37 3.87
N LEU A 119 -9.92 3.33 3.02
CA LEU A 119 -11.12 2.54 2.74
C LEU A 119 -11.57 1.70 3.96
N ARG A 120 -10.65 1.36 4.87
CA ARG A 120 -10.93 0.59 6.10
C ARG A 120 -11.20 1.50 7.30
N PHE A 121 -10.55 2.66 7.35
CA PHE A 121 -10.55 3.57 8.48
C PHE A 121 -11.05 4.96 8.04
N PRO A 122 -12.36 5.24 8.16
CA PRO A 122 -12.96 6.50 7.68
C PRO A 122 -12.34 7.77 8.29
N GLN A 123 -11.85 7.68 9.54
CA GLN A 123 -11.19 8.82 10.20
C GLN A 123 -9.88 9.19 9.50
N LEU A 124 -9.10 8.20 9.03
CA LEU A 124 -7.91 8.44 8.22
C LEU A 124 -8.28 9.03 6.86
N GLN A 125 -9.35 8.53 6.22
CA GLN A 125 -9.83 9.10 4.95
C GLN A 125 -10.16 10.58 5.09
N LYS A 126 -10.92 10.96 6.12
CA LYS A 126 -11.23 12.35 6.41
C LYS A 126 -9.95 13.17 6.62
N TRP A 127 -9.03 12.68 7.46
CA TRP A 127 -7.77 13.36 7.71
C TRP A 127 -6.96 13.60 6.43
N ILE A 128 -6.86 12.61 5.53
CA ILE A 128 -6.17 12.77 4.25
C ILE A 128 -6.84 13.83 3.38
N LEU A 129 -8.18 13.82 3.28
CA LEU A 129 -8.90 14.81 2.48
C LEU A 129 -8.71 16.24 3.02
N ASP A 130 -8.63 16.40 4.34
CA ASP A 130 -8.46 17.70 5.00
C ASP A 130 -7.00 18.22 4.90
N ASN A 131 -6.00 17.32 4.88
CA ASN A 131 -4.58 17.70 5.02
C ASN A 131 -3.73 17.49 3.76
N CYS A 132 -4.08 16.54 2.90
CA CYS A 132 -3.32 16.21 1.69
C CYS A 132 -3.92 16.87 0.43
N THR A 133 -4.20 18.16 0.51
CA THR A 133 -4.79 18.92 -0.60
C THR A 133 -3.75 19.22 -1.70
N ALA A 134 -4.22 19.38 -2.94
CA ALA A 134 -3.35 19.75 -4.07
C ALA A 134 -2.64 21.11 -3.89
N ALA A 135 -3.17 21.98 -3.02
CA ALA A 135 -2.58 23.27 -2.69
C ALA A 135 -1.44 23.17 -1.65
N SER A 136 -1.32 22.05 -0.92
CA SER A 136 -0.23 21.83 0.01
C SER A 136 1.03 21.40 -0.74
N SER A 137 2.03 22.28 -0.77
CA SER A 137 3.33 22.00 -1.40
C SER A 137 4.21 21.06 -0.57
N SER A 138 3.93 20.94 0.74
CA SER A 138 4.57 20.01 1.66
C SER A 138 3.70 18.78 1.90
N GLY A 139 4.34 17.61 1.95
CA GLY A 139 3.69 16.42 2.47
C GLY A 139 3.51 16.52 3.97
N VAL A 140 2.50 15.83 4.49
CA VAL A 140 2.19 15.78 5.93
C VAL A 140 2.36 14.35 6.41
N MET A 141 3.07 14.18 7.53
CA MET A 141 3.23 12.87 8.16
C MET A 141 1.87 12.38 8.68
N VAL A 142 1.51 11.14 8.33
CA VAL A 142 0.30 10.51 8.85
C VAL A 142 0.45 10.33 10.36
N PRO A 143 -0.49 10.87 11.17
CA PRO A 143 -0.42 10.78 12.61
C PRO A 143 -0.41 9.34 13.13
N TYR A 144 0.33 9.12 14.20
CA TYR A 144 0.52 7.79 14.79
C TYR A 144 -0.79 7.17 15.29
N GLU A 145 -1.75 7.99 15.75
CA GLU A 145 -3.06 7.53 16.19
C GLU A 145 -3.83 6.77 15.11
N TYR A 146 -3.61 7.06 13.83
CA TYR A 146 -4.21 6.31 12.73
C TYR A 146 -3.42 5.03 12.42
N THR A 147 -2.09 5.12 12.39
CA THR A 147 -1.24 4.00 11.95
C THR A 147 -1.16 2.87 12.98
N LYS A 148 -1.31 3.17 14.27
CA LYS A 148 -1.24 2.17 15.36
C LYS A 148 -2.30 1.06 15.24
N HIS A 149 -3.40 1.33 14.53
CA HIS A 149 -4.52 0.38 14.39
C HIS A 149 -4.47 -0.45 13.10
N PHE A 150 -3.58 -0.16 12.15
CA PHE A 150 -3.54 -0.86 10.86
C PHE A 150 -3.37 -2.38 11.02
N THR A 151 -2.55 -2.80 11.98
CA THR A 151 -2.32 -4.23 12.26
C THR A 151 -3.47 -4.93 13.00
N ASN A 152 -4.48 -4.17 13.43
CA ASN A 152 -5.61 -4.67 14.21
C ASN A 152 -6.90 -4.80 13.39
N TRP A 153 -6.89 -4.46 12.09
CA TRP A 153 -8.10 -4.50 11.24
C TRP A 153 -8.83 -5.86 11.29
N GLY A 154 -8.10 -6.97 11.23
CA GLY A 154 -8.68 -8.31 11.30
C GLY A 154 -9.35 -8.61 12.64
N ASP A 155 -8.71 -8.22 13.74
CA ASP A 155 -9.29 -8.36 15.08
C ASP A 155 -10.54 -7.47 15.23
N LEU A 156 -10.48 -6.22 14.75
CA LEU A 156 -11.59 -5.27 14.80
C LEU A 156 -12.79 -5.77 13.98
N SER A 157 -12.54 -6.25 12.77
CA SER A 157 -13.58 -6.83 11.90
C SER A 157 -14.25 -8.03 12.55
N THR A 158 -13.45 -8.90 13.19
CA THR A 158 -13.95 -10.07 13.91
C THR A 158 -14.79 -9.65 15.11
N ALA A 159 -14.35 -8.65 15.87
CA ALA A 159 -15.09 -8.15 17.02
C ALA A 159 -16.42 -7.51 16.64
N ILE A 160 -16.45 -6.71 15.56
CA ILE A 160 -17.67 -6.12 15.01
C ILE A 160 -18.64 -7.22 14.56
N PHE A 161 -18.15 -8.22 13.83
CA PHE A 161 -18.99 -9.30 13.31
C PHE A 161 -19.53 -10.23 14.41
N SER A 162 -18.68 -10.59 15.38
CA SER A 162 -19.01 -11.56 16.43
C SER A 162 -19.63 -10.93 17.68
N GLY A 163 -19.57 -9.60 17.83
CA GLY A 163 -19.94 -8.88 19.04
C GLY A 163 -19.00 -9.12 20.24
N LYS A 164 -17.83 -9.77 20.04
CA LYS A 164 -16.89 -10.11 21.10
C LYS A 164 -15.54 -9.44 20.90
N LEU A 165 -15.09 -8.68 21.90
CA LEU A 165 -13.74 -8.13 21.94
C LEU A 165 -12.72 -9.25 22.20
N SER A 166 -11.69 -9.33 21.35
CA SER A 166 -10.53 -10.18 21.62
C SER A 166 -9.71 -9.59 22.77
N GLU A 167 -8.99 -10.43 23.52
CA GLU A 167 -8.09 -9.97 24.61
C GLU A 167 -7.11 -8.89 24.14
N LYS A 168 -6.63 -9.01 22.91
CA LYS A 168 -5.75 -8.02 22.28
C LYS A 168 -6.43 -6.66 22.11
N LEU A 169 -7.73 -6.64 21.77
CA LEU A 169 -8.49 -5.39 21.62
C LEU A 169 -8.94 -4.79 22.95
N LYS A 170 -9.14 -5.61 23.99
CA LYS A 170 -9.46 -5.13 25.34
C LYS A 170 -8.39 -4.20 25.90
N ALA A 171 -7.13 -4.40 25.52
CA ALA A 171 -6.02 -3.51 25.89
C ALA A 171 -6.10 -2.11 25.23
N TYR A 172 -6.92 -1.93 24.19
CA TYR A 172 -7.13 -0.66 23.51
C TYR A 172 -8.45 0.04 23.88
N THR A 173 -9.38 -0.69 24.51
CA THR A 173 -10.51 -0.09 25.21
C THR A 173 -10.04 0.32 26.60
N LEU A 174 -9.59 1.57 26.72
CA LEU A 174 -9.60 2.25 28.01
C LEU A 174 -11.06 2.52 28.40
N GLU A 175 -11.34 2.38 29.69
CA GLU A 175 -12.61 2.60 30.40
C GLU A 175 -13.47 3.76 29.86
#